data_AF-A0A3Q2NUR5-F1
#
_entry.id   AF-A0A3Q2NUR5-F1
#
_cell.length_a   1.000
_cell.length_b   1.000
_cell.length_c   1.000
_cell.angle_alpha   90.00
_cell.angle_beta   90.00
_cell.angle_gamma   90.00
#
_symmetry.space_group_name_H-M   'P 1'
#
loop_
_entity.id
_entity.type
_entity.pdbx_description
1 polymer ?
#
loop_
_entity_poly.entity_id
_entity_poly.type
_entity_poly.pdbx_seq_one_letter_code
_entity_poly.pdbx_strand_id
1 'polypeptide(L)'
;YFIFLIMIIHLHLACKMALELLTQEFGIPIDRLYVTYFGGNSDAGLEPDLECKQIWMDLGVDEARILPGSMKDNFWEMGDTGPCGPCSEIHYDRIGGRDASHLVNMDDPNVLEIWNLVFIQFNRESETELKPLPKKSIDTGMGLERLVSVLQNKMSNYDTDLFVPYFEAIQKGTGARPYSGKVGSDDADGIDMAYRVLADHARTITISLSDGGRPDNTGRGYVLRRILRRAVRYSHEKLGAKRGFFASLVDVVVDSLGDAFPELKKDPEMVKDIINEEEAQFLKTLSRGRRILDRKIMSLGDGKTIPGDTAWLLYDTYGFPLDLTSLIAEEKGMQVDLAAFEEEKKAAQLKSQGKGAGGEDHIMLDIYAIEELRNKQIPATDDSPKYRYTSEDNGSYEFQPASATVLALRRDRAFCEEVITGQECGVLLDQTSFYAEQGGQTFDEGYMLREDDSSEDRMEFTVKNTQVRGGYVLHIGTVYGTLRVGDRVTLHVDEARRRPIMSNHTATHILNFALRGVLGEADQRGSLVAPDRLRFDFTAKGALSTGEVRRTEEIACAMIKDAKVGDMMRLYSVIMEMLEQKVLIQLTLFILSFCTLSGSLASLFS
;
A
#
# COMPACT_ATOMS: atom_id res chain seq x y z
N TYR A 1 -41.22 -20.22 15.17
CA TYR A 1 -40.98 -21.53 15.78
C TYR A 1 -39.85 -22.31 15.11
N PHE A 2 -39.91 -22.66 13.81
CA PHE A 2 -38.80 -23.41 13.16
C PHE A 2 -37.45 -22.65 13.12
N ILE A 3 -37.46 -21.34 12.86
CA ILE A 3 -36.23 -20.51 12.86
C ILE A 3 -35.66 -20.34 14.28
N PHE A 4 -36.54 -20.19 15.28
CA PHE A 4 -36.14 -20.11 16.70
C PHE A 4 -35.53 -21.43 17.19
N LEU A 5 -36.09 -22.58 16.78
CA LEU A 5 -35.58 -23.90 17.14
C LEU A 5 -34.21 -24.18 16.51
N ILE A 6 -33.99 -23.78 15.25
CA ILE A 6 -32.68 -23.89 14.57
C ILE A 6 -31.64 -22.99 15.26
N MET A 7 -32.03 -21.79 15.69
CA MET A 7 -31.15 -20.85 16.38
C MET A 7 -30.66 -21.38 17.73
N ILE A 8 -31.57 -21.92 18.54
CA ILE A 8 -31.26 -22.57 19.83
C ILE A 8 -30.24 -23.70 19.63
N ILE A 9 -30.39 -24.49 18.55
CA ILE A 9 -29.50 -25.62 18.25
C ILE A 9 -28.07 -25.14 17.98
N HIS A 10 -27.86 -23.98 17.34
CA HIS A 10 -26.52 -23.51 16.99
C HIS A 10 -25.79 -22.84 18.16
N LEU A 11 -26.47 -22.01 18.96
CA LEU A 11 -25.90 -21.36 20.14
C LEU A 11 -25.51 -22.39 21.21
N HIS A 12 -26.46 -23.27 21.56
CA HIS A 12 -26.23 -24.32 22.54
C HIS A 12 -25.10 -25.26 22.10
N LEU A 13 -25.07 -25.66 20.82
CA LEU A 13 -24.01 -26.51 20.29
C LEU A 13 -22.64 -25.83 20.39
N ALA A 14 -22.54 -24.53 20.07
CA ALA A 14 -21.28 -23.79 20.17
C ALA A 14 -20.75 -23.73 21.61
N CYS A 15 -21.57 -23.30 22.58
CA CYS A 15 -21.17 -23.25 23.99
C CYS A 15 -20.82 -24.64 24.52
N LYS A 16 -21.61 -25.66 24.17
CA LYS A 16 -21.36 -27.05 24.57
C LYS A 16 -20.01 -27.55 24.04
N MET A 17 -19.75 -27.41 22.74
CA MET A 17 -18.49 -27.87 22.13
C MET A 17 -17.28 -27.14 22.71
N ALA A 18 -17.39 -25.84 22.96
CA ALA A 18 -16.32 -25.07 23.59
C ALA A 18 -16.03 -25.58 25.01
N LEU A 19 -17.06 -25.80 25.82
CA LEU A 19 -16.90 -26.30 27.19
C LEU A 19 -16.34 -27.71 27.23
N GLU A 20 -16.85 -28.62 26.39
CA GLU A 20 -16.38 -30.00 26.29
C GLU A 20 -14.90 -30.04 25.87
N LEU A 21 -14.49 -29.24 24.88
CA LEU A 21 -13.10 -29.18 24.45
C LEU A 21 -12.18 -28.67 25.58
N LEU A 22 -12.54 -27.57 26.24
CA LEU A 22 -11.72 -27.00 27.31
C LEU A 22 -11.63 -27.93 28.53
N THR A 23 -12.76 -28.48 28.96
CA THR A 23 -12.83 -29.19 30.25
C THR A 23 -12.56 -30.69 30.14
N GLN A 24 -13.02 -31.36 29.09
CA GLN A 24 -12.90 -32.81 28.95
C GLN A 24 -11.64 -33.19 28.17
N GLU A 25 -11.40 -32.57 27.00
CA GLU A 25 -10.28 -32.92 26.14
C GLU A 25 -8.96 -32.28 26.64
N PHE A 26 -9.00 -30.99 27.00
CA PHE A 26 -7.82 -30.28 27.51
C PHE A 26 -7.66 -30.33 29.03
N GLY A 27 -8.67 -30.82 29.75
CA GLY A 27 -8.60 -31.01 31.21
C GLY A 27 -8.56 -29.71 32.02
N ILE A 28 -9.03 -28.60 31.46
CA ILE A 28 -9.09 -27.32 32.18
C ILE A 28 -10.21 -27.39 33.23
N PRO A 29 -9.94 -27.12 34.52
CA PRO A 29 -10.97 -27.16 35.54
C PRO A 29 -12.08 -26.13 35.28
N ILE A 30 -13.33 -26.59 35.27
CA ILE A 30 -14.50 -25.73 35.03
C ILE A 30 -14.64 -24.61 36.07
N ASP A 31 -14.21 -24.87 37.31
CA ASP A 31 -14.19 -23.91 38.41
C ASP A 31 -13.11 -22.82 38.28
N ARG A 32 -12.27 -22.90 37.23
CA ARG A 32 -11.36 -21.81 36.85
C ARG A 32 -11.89 -20.95 35.71
N LEU A 33 -13.00 -21.34 35.10
CA LEU A 33 -13.60 -20.61 34.00
C LEU A 33 -14.60 -19.57 34.50
N TYR A 34 -14.62 -18.45 33.81
CA TYR A 34 -15.70 -17.45 33.84
C TYR A 34 -16.21 -17.31 32.41
N VAL A 35 -17.52 -17.13 32.26
CA VAL A 35 -18.13 -16.91 30.95
C VAL A 35 -18.95 -15.64 30.98
N THR A 36 -18.95 -14.91 29.88
CA THR A 36 -19.74 -13.68 29.75
C THR A 36 -20.91 -13.88 28.80
N TYR A 37 -21.96 -13.09 28.95
CA TYR A 37 -23.03 -12.97 27.96
C TYR A 37 -23.33 -11.50 27.70
N PHE A 38 -23.89 -11.18 26.54
CA PHE A 38 -24.22 -9.80 26.21
C PHE A 38 -25.30 -9.25 27.15
N GLY A 39 -24.96 -8.21 27.93
CA GLY A 39 -25.82 -7.61 28.94
C GLY A 39 -26.90 -6.67 28.40
N GLY A 40 -26.99 -6.48 27.07
CA GLY A 40 -27.90 -5.55 26.43
C GLY A 40 -27.33 -4.13 26.29
N ASN A 41 -27.99 -3.32 25.48
CA ASN A 41 -27.73 -1.90 25.36
C ASN A 41 -29.03 -1.15 25.02
N SER A 42 -29.55 -0.38 25.98
CA SER A 42 -30.81 0.34 25.82
C SER A 42 -30.76 1.42 24.74
N ASP A 43 -29.62 2.09 24.60
CA ASP A 43 -29.44 3.22 23.66
C ASP A 43 -29.43 2.72 22.21
N ALA A 44 -28.91 1.52 21.99
CA ALA A 44 -28.93 0.81 20.71
C ALA A 44 -30.19 -0.05 20.48
N GLY A 45 -31.12 -0.10 21.44
CA GLY A 45 -32.33 -0.91 21.37
C GLY A 45 -32.06 -2.43 21.35
N LEU A 46 -30.97 -2.87 21.97
CA LEU A 46 -30.55 -4.27 22.02
C LEU A 46 -30.83 -4.88 23.38
N GLU A 47 -31.57 -5.99 23.39
CA GLU A 47 -31.90 -6.73 24.61
C GLU A 47 -30.72 -7.58 25.11
N PRO A 48 -30.66 -7.90 26.42
CA PRO A 48 -29.68 -8.84 26.96
C PRO A 48 -29.86 -10.25 26.40
N ASP A 49 -28.75 -10.96 26.16
CA ASP A 49 -28.74 -12.35 25.70
C ASP A 49 -28.92 -13.32 26.86
N LEU A 50 -30.12 -13.34 27.42
CA LEU A 50 -30.50 -14.24 28.52
C LEU A 50 -30.57 -15.71 28.08
N GLU A 51 -30.68 -15.97 26.78
CA GLU A 51 -30.63 -17.32 26.21
C GLU A 51 -29.22 -17.91 26.39
N CYS A 52 -28.18 -17.15 26.05
CA CYS A 52 -26.79 -17.55 26.28
C CYS A 52 -26.51 -17.78 27.78
N LYS A 53 -27.00 -16.90 28.66
CA LYS A 53 -26.89 -17.09 30.12
C LYS A 53 -27.47 -18.45 30.56
N GLN A 54 -28.69 -18.76 30.13
CA GLN A 54 -29.36 -20.01 30.53
C GLN A 54 -28.63 -21.24 30.00
N ILE A 55 -28.11 -21.20 28.77
CA ILE A 55 -27.33 -22.29 28.19
C ILE A 55 -26.08 -22.60 29.04
N TRP A 56 -25.35 -21.58 29.49
CA TRP A 56 -24.19 -21.80 30.35
C TRP A 56 -24.55 -22.43 31.69
N MET A 57 -25.68 -22.03 32.29
CA MET A 57 -26.21 -22.65 33.51
C MET A 57 -26.57 -24.12 33.28
N ASP A 58 -27.24 -24.42 32.16
CA ASP A 58 -27.66 -25.78 31.79
C ASP A 58 -26.46 -26.71 31.51
N LEU A 59 -25.36 -26.13 31.00
CA LEU A 59 -24.09 -26.83 30.79
C LEU A 59 -23.26 -27.02 32.09
N GLY A 60 -23.72 -26.47 33.21
CA GLY A 60 -23.13 -26.70 34.54
C GLY A 60 -22.09 -25.66 34.98
N VAL A 61 -22.04 -24.49 34.34
CA VAL A 61 -21.25 -23.36 34.83
C VAL A 61 -21.99 -22.72 36.02
N ASP A 62 -21.27 -22.45 37.12
CA ASP A 62 -21.82 -21.79 38.30
C ASP A 62 -22.37 -20.40 37.91
N GLU A 63 -23.58 -20.05 38.35
CA GLU A 63 -24.21 -18.76 38.05
C GLU A 63 -23.34 -17.57 38.50
N ALA A 64 -22.59 -17.70 39.60
CA ALA A 64 -21.66 -16.66 40.06
C ALA A 64 -20.48 -16.41 39.10
N ARG A 65 -20.27 -17.30 38.11
CA ARG A 65 -19.22 -17.22 37.09
C ARG A 65 -19.76 -16.86 35.70
N ILE A 66 -21.08 -16.62 35.59
CA ILE A 66 -21.74 -16.19 34.36
C ILE A 66 -22.06 -14.70 34.46
N LEU A 67 -21.27 -13.87 33.79
CA LEU A 67 -21.26 -12.43 34.01
C LEU A 67 -21.89 -11.65 32.83
N PRO A 68 -22.68 -10.60 33.09
CA PRO A 68 -23.13 -9.71 32.03
C PRO A 68 -21.97 -8.85 31.54
N GLY A 69 -21.76 -8.81 30.23
CA GLY A 69 -20.79 -7.92 29.61
C GLY A 69 -21.41 -6.74 28.89
N SER A 70 -20.60 -5.72 28.65
CA SER A 70 -21.03 -4.48 28.02
C SER A 70 -21.14 -4.62 26.50
N MET A 71 -21.62 -3.56 25.81
CA MET A 71 -21.54 -3.48 24.35
C MET A 71 -20.11 -3.41 23.82
N LYS A 72 -19.16 -2.92 24.62
CA LYS A 72 -17.75 -2.89 24.22
C LYS A 72 -17.14 -4.29 24.21
N ASP A 73 -17.52 -5.13 25.17
CA ASP A 73 -16.87 -6.42 25.40
C ASP A 73 -17.64 -7.56 24.71
N ASN A 74 -18.97 -7.55 24.80
CA ASN A 74 -19.83 -8.65 24.36
C ASN A 74 -20.69 -8.35 23.13
N PHE A 75 -20.28 -7.39 22.30
CA PHE A 75 -20.87 -7.15 20.98
C PHE A 75 -19.75 -7.00 19.95
N TRP A 76 -19.60 -8.01 19.09
CA TRP A 76 -18.51 -8.08 18.11
C TRP A 76 -18.93 -7.53 16.75
N GLU A 77 -18.04 -6.80 16.11
CA GLU A 77 -18.27 -6.11 14.84
C GLU A 77 -17.04 -6.22 13.94
N MET A 78 -17.26 -6.47 12.63
CA MET A 78 -16.17 -6.58 11.66
C MET A 78 -15.43 -5.24 11.40
N GLY A 79 -16.13 -4.12 11.61
CA GLY A 79 -15.66 -2.75 11.36
C GLY A 79 -16.84 -1.77 11.36
N ASP A 80 -16.66 -0.58 10.78
CA ASP A 80 -17.69 0.48 10.74
C ASP A 80 -19.00 0.03 10.06
N THR A 81 -18.90 -0.92 9.14
CA THR A 81 -20.02 -1.61 8.49
C THR A 81 -19.72 -3.09 8.32
N GLY A 82 -20.77 -3.92 8.30
CA GLY A 82 -20.66 -5.36 8.05
C GLY A 82 -21.34 -6.25 9.10
N PRO A 83 -21.15 -7.58 9.02
CA PRO A 83 -21.74 -8.53 9.95
C PRO A 83 -21.28 -8.29 11.40
N CYS A 84 -22.23 -8.38 12.33
CA CYS A 84 -22.01 -8.18 13.76
C CYS A 84 -23.03 -8.97 14.60
N GLY A 85 -22.78 -9.04 15.91
CA GLY A 85 -23.70 -9.69 16.83
C GLY A 85 -23.18 -9.74 18.27
N PRO A 86 -24.05 -10.13 19.21
CA PRO A 86 -23.64 -10.39 20.58
C PRO A 86 -22.65 -11.57 20.59
N CYS A 87 -21.81 -11.60 21.62
CA CYS A 87 -20.90 -12.71 21.82
C CYS A 87 -20.81 -13.12 23.29
N SER A 88 -20.21 -14.27 23.52
CA SER A 88 -19.89 -14.83 24.82
C SER A 88 -18.40 -15.14 24.88
N GLU A 89 -17.71 -14.57 25.86
CA GLU A 89 -16.28 -14.79 26.05
C GLU A 89 -16.06 -15.77 27.19
N ILE A 90 -14.99 -16.56 27.10
CA ILE A 90 -14.57 -17.52 28.11
C ILE A 90 -13.23 -17.03 28.66
N HIS A 91 -13.19 -16.75 29.96
CA HIS A 91 -12.00 -16.32 30.69
C HIS A 91 -11.51 -17.40 31.63
N TYR A 92 -10.20 -17.41 31.88
CA TYR A 92 -9.51 -18.34 32.76
C TYR A 92 -8.79 -17.60 33.88
N ASP A 93 -9.09 -17.94 35.14
CA ASP A 93 -8.33 -17.46 36.30
C ASP A 93 -7.14 -18.39 36.59
N ARG A 94 -5.93 -17.87 36.40
CA ARG A 94 -4.67 -18.57 36.66
C ARG A 94 -4.46 -18.91 38.13
N ILE A 95 -5.03 -18.12 39.05
CA ILE A 95 -4.85 -18.33 40.49
C ILE A 95 -5.86 -19.38 41.00
N GLY A 96 -7.12 -19.28 40.61
CA GLY A 96 -8.18 -20.21 41.00
C GLY A 96 -8.47 -20.18 42.50
N GLY A 97 -9.50 -20.92 42.94
CA GLY A 97 -9.87 -21.01 44.36
C GLY A 97 -10.31 -19.68 44.99
N ARG A 98 -10.64 -18.68 44.17
CA ARG A 98 -11.09 -17.35 44.57
C ARG A 98 -12.24 -16.88 43.67
N ASP A 99 -12.87 -15.79 44.08
CA ASP A 99 -13.77 -15.03 43.21
C ASP A 99 -12.96 -13.97 42.44
N ALA A 100 -12.86 -14.13 41.13
CA ALA A 100 -12.21 -13.24 40.19
C ALA A 100 -13.22 -12.54 39.24
N SER A 101 -14.52 -12.59 39.54
CA SER A 101 -15.57 -11.99 38.70
C SER A 101 -15.31 -10.51 38.37
N HIS A 102 -14.86 -9.74 39.37
CA HIS A 102 -14.51 -8.32 39.25
C HIS A 102 -13.25 -8.03 38.42
N LEU A 103 -12.53 -9.05 37.96
CA LEU A 103 -11.33 -8.93 37.12
C LEU A 103 -11.58 -9.33 35.65
N VAL A 104 -12.74 -9.94 35.36
CA VAL A 104 -13.15 -10.29 34.00
C VAL A 104 -13.33 -9.00 33.18
N ASN A 105 -12.75 -8.97 31.98
CA ASN A 105 -12.72 -7.78 31.09
C ASN A 105 -12.07 -6.52 31.70
N MET A 106 -11.16 -6.70 32.67
CA MET A 106 -10.38 -5.62 33.30
C MET A 106 -8.88 -5.64 32.94
N ASP A 107 -8.50 -6.37 31.89
CA ASP A 107 -7.10 -6.52 31.43
C ASP A 107 -6.13 -7.03 32.53
N ASP A 108 -6.61 -7.81 33.51
CA ASP A 108 -5.77 -8.39 34.56
C ASP A 108 -4.93 -9.55 33.99
N PRO A 109 -3.60 -9.60 34.22
CA PRO A 109 -2.72 -10.63 33.66
C PRO A 109 -3.00 -12.05 34.20
N ASN A 110 -3.77 -12.20 35.28
CA ASN A 110 -4.15 -13.49 35.84
C ASN A 110 -5.53 -13.97 35.39
N VAL A 111 -6.34 -13.12 34.74
CA VAL A 111 -7.67 -13.46 34.21
C VAL A 111 -7.67 -13.22 32.72
N LEU A 112 -7.40 -14.28 31.95
CA LEU A 112 -7.27 -14.17 30.50
C LEU A 112 -8.52 -14.66 29.79
N GLU A 113 -9.02 -13.85 28.86
CA GLU A 113 -9.91 -14.30 27.80
C GLU A 113 -9.16 -15.30 26.90
N ILE A 114 -9.66 -16.53 26.77
CA ILE A 114 -9.04 -17.59 25.97
C ILE A 114 -9.86 -17.93 24.72
N TRP A 115 -11.16 -17.60 24.71
CA TRP A 115 -12.07 -17.94 23.62
C TRP A 115 -13.23 -16.95 23.55
N ASN A 116 -13.57 -16.49 22.35
CA ASN A 116 -14.76 -15.70 22.04
C ASN A 116 -15.71 -16.48 21.11
N LEU A 117 -17.00 -16.54 21.47
CA LEU A 117 -18.08 -17.16 20.71
C LEU A 117 -19.03 -16.06 20.23
N VAL A 118 -18.98 -15.70 18.95
CA VAL A 118 -19.75 -14.61 18.36
C VAL A 118 -20.98 -15.14 17.62
N PHE A 119 -22.14 -14.59 17.95
CA PHE A 119 -23.44 -14.97 17.40
C PHE A 119 -23.85 -13.95 16.34
N ILE A 120 -23.25 -14.07 15.16
CA ILE A 120 -23.46 -13.15 14.03
C ILE A 120 -24.92 -13.23 13.59
N GLN A 121 -25.66 -12.14 13.83
CA GLN A 121 -27.09 -12.07 13.57
C GLN A 121 -27.57 -10.73 13.01
N PHE A 122 -26.71 -9.72 12.96
CA PHE A 122 -26.98 -8.41 12.39
C PHE A 122 -25.96 -8.04 11.32
N ASN A 123 -26.34 -7.12 10.45
CA ASN A 123 -25.45 -6.40 9.55
C ASN A 123 -25.56 -4.91 9.87
N ARG A 124 -24.43 -4.27 10.17
CA ARG A 124 -24.34 -2.83 10.39
C ARG A 124 -24.20 -2.13 9.05
N GLU A 125 -25.15 -1.26 8.72
CA GLU A 125 -25.09 -0.42 7.51
C GLU A 125 -24.51 0.97 7.78
N SER A 126 -24.63 1.46 9.01
CA SER A 126 -24.06 2.72 9.50
C SER A 126 -23.88 2.68 11.02
N GLU A 127 -23.27 3.70 11.63
CA GLU A 127 -23.03 3.76 13.09
C GLU A 127 -24.28 3.49 13.95
N THR A 128 -25.48 3.74 13.43
CA THR A 128 -26.73 3.61 14.20
C THR A 128 -27.69 2.53 13.68
N GLU A 129 -27.48 1.96 12.49
CA GLU A 129 -28.46 1.05 11.86
C GLU A 129 -27.98 -0.40 11.83
N LEU A 130 -28.70 -1.27 12.54
CA LEU A 130 -28.52 -2.72 12.57
C LEU A 130 -29.68 -3.42 11.86
N LYS A 131 -29.38 -4.19 10.81
CA LYS A 131 -30.37 -5.01 10.12
C LYS A 131 -30.18 -6.49 10.43
N PRO A 132 -31.25 -7.23 10.80
CA PRO A 132 -31.16 -8.67 11.00
C PRO A 132 -30.67 -9.39 9.73
N LEU A 133 -29.73 -10.33 9.90
CA LEU A 133 -29.25 -11.15 8.81
C LEU A 133 -30.28 -12.23 8.43
N PRO A 134 -30.49 -12.50 7.13
CA PRO A 134 -31.38 -13.57 6.68
C PRO A 134 -30.84 -14.96 7.02
N LYS A 135 -29.52 -15.10 7.18
CA LYS A 135 -28.82 -16.30 7.65
C LYS A 135 -27.84 -15.89 8.76
N LYS A 136 -28.05 -16.46 9.95
CA LYS A 136 -27.15 -16.29 11.09
C LYS A 136 -25.97 -17.25 10.99
N SER A 137 -24.86 -16.92 11.63
CA SER A 137 -23.68 -17.78 11.70
C SER A 137 -23.03 -17.69 13.09
N ILE A 138 -22.26 -18.72 13.43
CA ILE A 138 -21.38 -18.70 14.58
C ILE A 138 -19.98 -18.39 14.07
N ASP A 139 -19.40 -17.31 14.58
CA ASP A 139 -17.98 -17.02 14.41
C ASP A 139 -17.29 -17.27 15.74
N THR A 140 -16.12 -17.88 15.74
CA THR A 140 -15.44 -18.25 16.96
C THR A 140 -13.94 -18.11 16.86
N GLY A 141 -13.36 -17.48 17.87
CA GLY A 141 -11.93 -17.20 17.94
C GLY A 141 -11.36 -17.71 19.25
N MET A 142 -10.53 -18.77 19.19
CA MET A 142 -9.75 -19.25 20.32
C MET A 142 -8.29 -18.85 20.14
N GLY A 143 -7.73 -18.16 21.13
CA GLY A 143 -6.33 -17.75 21.07
C GLY A 143 -5.39 -18.92 21.39
N LEU A 144 -4.80 -19.56 20.36
CA LEU A 144 -3.88 -20.70 20.54
C LEU A 144 -2.75 -20.38 21.52
N GLU A 145 -2.06 -19.25 21.36
CA GLU A 145 -0.95 -18.84 22.22
C GLU A 145 -1.40 -18.67 23.69
N ARG A 146 -2.59 -18.10 23.90
CA ARG A 146 -3.16 -17.94 25.25
C ARG A 146 -3.52 -19.31 25.84
N LEU A 147 -4.19 -20.17 25.09
CA LEU A 147 -4.55 -21.52 25.52
C LEU A 147 -3.31 -22.34 25.89
N VAL A 148 -2.27 -22.35 25.04
CA VAL A 148 -1.03 -23.09 25.32
C VAL A 148 -0.35 -22.56 26.59
N SER A 149 -0.37 -21.25 26.82
CA SER A 149 0.15 -20.68 28.07
C SER A 149 -0.64 -21.14 29.31
N VAL A 150 -1.93 -21.42 29.17
CA VAL A 150 -2.76 -21.99 30.25
C VAL A 150 -2.37 -23.46 30.48
N LEU A 151 -2.32 -24.26 29.41
CA LEU A 151 -2.02 -25.70 29.50
C LEU A 151 -0.61 -25.99 30.04
N GLN A 152 0.36 -25.12 29.71
CA GLN A 152 1.74 -25.23 30.19
C GLN A 152 1.99 -24.49 31.51
N ASN A 153 0.95 -23.88 32.09
CA ASN A 153 1.03 -23.09 33.32
C ASN A 153 2.12 -21.99 33.25
N LYS A 154 2.13 -21.22 32.16
CA LYS A 154 3.05 -20.11 31.89
C LYS A 154 2.34 -18.78 32.01
N MET A 155 2.98 -17.81 32.66
CA MET A 155 2.41 -16.47 32.86
C MET A 155 2.40 -15.61 31.59
N SER A 156 3.26 -15.93 30.62
CA SER A 156 3.31 -15.27 29.32
C SER A 156 3.14 -16.26 28.18
N ASN A 157 2.50 -15.81 27.11
CA ASN A 157 2.45 -16.52 25.83
C ASN A 157 3.86 -16.85 25.30
N TYR A 158 4.81 -15.95 25.55
CA TYR A 158 6.19 -16.07 25.10
C TYR A 158 7.02 -17.09 25.88
N ASP A 159 6.56 -17.52 27.06
CA ASP A 159 7.30 -18.47 27.90
C ASP A 159 6.91 -19.93 27.60
N THR A 160 6.13 -20.14 26.53
CA THR A 160 5.67 -21.44 26.03
C THR A 160 6.67 -22.03 25.04
N ASP A 161 6.56 -23.34 24.82
CA ASP A 161 7.35 -24.05 23.80
C ASP A 161 7.15 -23.51 22.37
N LEU A 162 6.07 -22.78 22.08
CA LEU A 162 5.85 -22.10 20.79
C LEU A 162 6.95 -21.07 20.46
N PHE A 163 7.61 -20.49 21.46
CA PHE A 163 8.60 -19.43 21.28
C PHE A 163 10.04 -19.85 21.62
N VAL A 164 10.23 -20.96 22.35
CA VAL A 164 11.56 -21.45 22.76
C VAL A 164 12.53 -21.59 21.58
N PRO A 165 12.18 -22.22 20.44
CA PRO A 165 13.11 -22.37 19.31
C PRO A 165 13.64 -21.04 18.77
N TYR A 166 12.78 -20.00 18.76
CA TYR A 166 13.18 -18.66 18.33
C TYR A 166 14.15 -18.03 19.31
N PHE A 167 13.91 -18.17 20.61
CA PHE A 167 14.80 -17.61 21.62
C PHE A 167 16.16 -18.31 21.61
N GLU A 168 16.22 -19.62 21.42
CA GLU A 168 17.48 -20.34 21.26
C GLU A 168 18.26 -19.86 20.02
N ALA A 169 17.58 -19.67 18.89
CA ALA A 169 18.18 -19.14 17.67
C ALA A 169 18.69 -17.70 17.85
N ILE A 170 17.91 -16.84 18.52
CA ILE A 170 18.28 -15.46 18.87
C ILE A 170 19.51 -15.44 19.77
N GLN A 171 19.52 -16.24 20.83
CA GLN A 171 20.67 -16.32 21.74
C GLN A 171 21.93 -16.77 20.99
N LYS A 172 21.82 -17.83 20.18
CA LYS A 172 22.94 -18.38 19.42
C LYS A 172 23.49 -17.39 18.39
N GLY A 173 22.61 -16.70 17.68
CA GLY A 173 23.01 -15.79 16.59
C GLY A 173 23.53 -14.43 17.06
N THR A 174 23.11 -13.97 18.23
CA THR A 174 23.47 -12.65 18.76
C THR A 174 24.52 -12.70 19.88
N GLY A 175 24.60 -13.82 20.61
CA GLY A 175 25.42 -13.93 21.82
C GLY A 175 24.84 -13.18 23.03
N ALA A 176 23.60 -12.72 22.95
CA ALA A 176 22.91 -12.09 24.08
C ALA A 176 22.74 -13.07 25.26
N ARG A 177 22.50 -12.52 26.45
CA ARG A 177 22.17 -13.33 27.63
C ARG A 177 20.88 -14.14 27.39
N PRO A 178 20.69 -15.28 28.07
CA PRO A 178 19.44 -16.03 28.00
C PRO A 178 18.22 -15.15 28.32
N TYR A 179 17.11 -15.43 27.63
CA TYR A 179 15.80 -14.83 27.92
C TYR A 179 15.37 -15.20 29.34
N SER A 180 14.87 -14.21 30.10
CA SER A 180 14.57 -14.37 31.53
C SER A 180 13.10 -14.14 31.92
N GLY A 181 12.21 -13.89 30.96
CA GLY A 181 10.77 -13.68 31.20
C GLY A 181 10.39 -12.31 31.76
N LYS A 182 11.33 -11.36 31.91
CA LYS A 182 11.10 -10.07 32.57
C LYS A 182 10.33 -9.09 31.68
N VAL A 183 9.63 -8.16 32.32
CA VAL A 183 8.78 -7.14 31.65
C VAL A 183 8.90 -5.78 32.32
N GLY A 184 8.65 -4.72 31.55
CA GLY A 184 8.58 -3.35 32.08
C GLY A 184 9.86 -2.96 32.80
N SER A 185 9.72 -2.47 34.04
CA SER A 185 10.86 -2.06 34.87
C SER A 185 11.83 -3.19 35.21
N ASP A 186 11.37 -4.45 35.17
CA ASP A 186 12.21 -5.60 35.51
C ASP A 186 13.14 -5.99 34.34
N ASP A 187 12.80 -5.63 33.11
CA ASP A 187 13.63 -5.81 31.91
C ASP A 187 14.51 -4.57 31.68
N ALA A 188 15.36 -4.24 32.65
CA ALA A 188 16.12 -2.98 32.68
C ALA A 188 17.08 -2.78 31.48
N ASP A 189 17.55 -3.86 30.86
CA ASP A 189 18.39 -3.82 29.65
C ASP A 189 17.58 -3.90 28.34
N GLY A 190 16.27 -4.16 28.42
CA GLY A 190 15.35 -4.28 27.29
C GLY A 190 15.60 -5.53 26.43
N ILE A 191 16.39 -6.49 26.92
CA ILE A 191 16.77 -7.67 26.15
C ILE A 191 15.58 -8.62 26.03
N ASP A 192 14.81 -8.86 27.09
CA ASP A 192 13.68 -9.79 27.03
C ASP A 192 12.58 -9.29 26.09
N MET A 193 12.36 -7.96 26.07
CA MET A 193 11.52 -7.32 25.07
C MET A 193 12.04 -7.55 23.65
N ALA A 194 13.36 -7.44 23.42
CA ALA A 194 13.94 -7.67 22.11
C ALA A 194 13.73 -9.12 21.62
N TYR A 195 13.88 -10.10 22.51
CA TYR A 195 13.58 -11.51 22.19
C TYR A 195 12.14 -11.68 21.71
N ARG A 196 11.17 -11.13 22.45
CA ARG A 196 9.74 -11.22 22.11
C ARG A 196 9.43 -10.53 20.78
N VAL A 197 9.96 -9.32 20.58
CA VAL A 197 9.77 -8.55 19.33
C VAL A 197 10.31 -9.33 18.14
N LEU A 198 11.53 -9.88 18.23
CA LEU A 198 12.12 -10.63 17.12
C LEU A 198 11.35 -11.89 16.79
N ALA A 199 10.98 -12.70 17.79
CA ALA A 199 10.27 -13.96 17.57
C ALA A 199 8.87 -13.73 16.97
N ASP A 200 8.11 -12.79 17.55
CA ASP A 200 6.78 -12.42 17.08
C ASP A 200 6.83 -11.86 15.65
N HIS A 201 7.69 -10.88 15.40
CA HIS A 201 7.75 -10.24 14.10
C HIS A 201 8.35 -11.15 13.03
N ALA A 202 9.24 -12.08 13.38
CA ALA A 202 9.70 -13.10 12.44
C ALA A 202 8.53 -13.97 11.96
N ARG A 203 7.66 -14.44 12.88
CA ARG A 203 6.44 -15.19 12.53
C ARG A 203 5.53 -14.36 11.62
N THR A 204 5.19 -13.14 12.03
CA THR A 204 4.27 -12.26 11.27
C THR A 204 4.80 -11.95 9.88
N ILE A 205 6.07 -11.53 9.76
CA ILE A 205 6.65 -11.15 8.46
C ILE A 205 6.77 -12.37 7.56
N THR A 206 7.21 -13.52 8.08
CA THR A 206 7.38 -14.72 7.26
C THR A 206 6.05 -15.21 6.69
N ILE A 207 4.99 -15.27 7.51
CA ILE A 207 3.64 -15.62 7.03
C ILE A 207 3.16 -14.61 6.01
N SER A 208 3.20 -13.31 6.33
CA SER A 208 2.67 -12.26 5.47
C SER A 208 3.38 -12.20 4.11
N LEU A 209 4.70 -12.40 4.07
CA LEU A 209 5.47 -12.41 2.82
C LEU A 209 5.22 -13.68 1.99
N SER A 210 5.03 -14.82 2.65
CA SER A 210 4.70 -16.09 1.98
C SER A 210 3.30 -16.04 1.34
N ASP A 211 2.36 -15.34 1.95
CA ASP A 211 1.01 -15.08 1.43
C ASP A 211 0.96 -14.02 0.32
N GLY A 212 2.11 -13.48 -0.10
CA GLY A 212 2.21 -12.50 -1.18
C GLY A 212 2.10 -11.04 -0.72
N GLY A 213 2.00 -10.78 0.59
CA GLY A 213 2.19 -9.45 1.15
C GLY A 213 3.59 -8.93 0.85
N ARG A 214 3.75 -7.62 0.63
CA ARG A 214 5.05 -7.00 0.36
C ARG A 214 5.19 -5.69 1.14
N PRO A 215 6.37 -5.34 1.66
CA PRO A 215 6.62 -4.05 2.28
C PRO A 215 6.44 -2.91 1.26
N ASP A 216 5.74 -1.85 1.65
CA ASP A 216 5.47 -0.69 0.77
C ASP A 216 5.35 0.61 1.61
N ASN A 217 5.18 1.75 0.95
CA ASN A 217 5.02 3.06 1.59
C ASN A 217 3.57 3.38 1.97
N THR A 218 2.58 2.62 1.49
CA THR A 218 1.15 2.89 1.73
C THR A 218 0.36 1.61 2.06
N GLY A 219 -0.84 1.79 2.61
CA GLY A 219 -1.80 0.71 2.87
C GLY A 219 -1.24 -0.42 3.71
N ARG A 220 -1.61 -1.67 3.37
CA ARG A 220 -1.15 -2.88 4.09
C ARG A 220 0.36 -3.11 4.01
N GLY A 221 1.00 -2.69 2.91
CA GLY A 221 2.45 -2.84 2.75
C GLY A 221 3.23 -1.94 3.70
N TYR A 222 2.69 -0.76 4.04
CA TYR A 222 3.26 0.12 5.07
C TYR A 222 3.30 -0.55 6.45
N VAL A 223 2.26 -1.29 6.81
CA VAL A 223 2.20 -2.02 8.09
C VAL A 223 3.30 -3.09 8.15
N LEU A 224 3.48 -3.88 7.07
CA LEU A 224 4.54 -4.88 7.00
C LEU A 224 5.93 -4.25 7.08
N ARG A 225 6.15 -3.14 6.36
CA ARG A 225 7.39 -2.37 6.43
C ARG A 225 7.69 -1.89 7.84
N ARG A 226 6.67 -1.40 8.56
CA ARG A 226 6.78 -0.93 9.96
C ARG A 226 7.20 -2.06 10.91
N ILE A 227 6.53 -3.21 10.85
CA ILE A 227 6.83 -4.38 11.69
C ILE A 227 8.26 -4.86 11.42
N LEU A 228 8.65 -5.00 10.15
CA LEU A 228 9.99 -5.42 9.75
C LEU A 228 11.08 -4.48 10.28
N ARG A 229 10.90 -3.16 10.09
CA ARG A 229 11.88 -2.16 10.55
C ARG A 229 12.03 -2.16 12.07
N ARG A 230 10.93 -2.35 12.81
CA ARG A 230 10.99 -2.51 14.27
C ARG A 230 11.82 -3.73 14.66
N ALA A 231 11.59 -4.89 14.04
CA ALA A 231 12.34 -6.09 14.32
C ALA A 231 13.84 -5.95 14.02
N VAL A 232 14.17 -5.41 12.84
CA VAL A 232 15.56 -5.12 12.44
C VAL A 232 16.24 -4.17 13.43
N ARG A 233 15.54 -3.12 13.90
CA ARG A 233 16.12 -2.22 14.90
C ARG A 233 16.47 -2.93 16.21
N TYR A 234 15.53 -3.68 16.79
CA TYR A 234 15.79 -4.40 18.04
C TYR A 234 16.92 -5.42 17.86
N SER A 235 16.97 -6.08 16.70
CA SER A 235 18.03 -7.01 16.32
C SER A 235 19.42 -6.36 16.36
N HIS A 236 19.59 -5.19 15.74
CA HIS A 236 20.89 -4.50 15.69
C HIS A 236 21.21 -3.70 16.95
N GLU A 237 20.28 -2.89 17.46
CA GLU A 237 20.57 -1.92 18.52
C GLU A 237 20.49 -2.51 19.93
N LYS A 238 19.59 -3.47 20.18
CA LYS A 238 19.43 -4.08 21.50
C LYS A 238 20.21 -5.38 21.64
N LEU A 239 20.22 -6.21 20.59
CA LEU A 239 20.87 -7.52 20.62
C LEU A 239 22.26 -7.53 19.96
N GLY A 240 22.67 -6.44 19.30
CA GLY A 240 23.99 -6.36 18.66
C GLY A 240 24.17 -7.33 17.49
N ALA A 241 23.08 -7.78 16.87
CA ALA A 241 23.11 -8.74 15.79
C ALA A 241 23.80 -8.18 14.53
N LYS A 242 24.41 -9.07 13.73
CA LYS A 242 24.97 -8.69 12.43
C LYS A 242 23.87 -8.59 11.38
N ARG A 243 24.14 -7.81 10.32
CA ARG A 243 23.25 -7.73 9.14
C ARG A 243 22.98 -9.13 8.58
N GLY A 244 21.73 -9.37 8.19
CA GLY A 244 21.22 -10.65 7.71
C GLY A 244 20.73 -11.58 8.81
N PHE A 245 20.98 -11.27 10.09
CA PHE A 245 20.58 -12.14 11.19
C PHE A 245 19.06 -12.29 11.29
N PHE A 246 18.29 -11.19 11.16
CA PHE A 246 16.84 -11.28 11.30
C PHE A 246 16.21 -12.19 10.24
N ALA A 247 16.71 -12.14 8.99
CA ALA A 247 16.28 -13.05 7.93
C ALA A 247 16.55 -14.53 8.25
N SER A 248 17.61 -14.84 9.02
CA SER A 248 17.88 -16.23 9.42
C SER A 248 16.78 -16.83 10.32
N LEU A 249 15.96 -16.00 10.98
CA LEU A 249 14.84 -16.49 11.78
C LEU A 249 13.69 -17.04 10.91
N VAL A 250 13.68 -16.77 9.60
CA VAL A 250 12.72 -17.38 8.66
C VAL A 250 12.82 -18.90 8.71
N ASP A 251 14.02 -19.46 8.82
CA ASP A 251 14.21 -20.92 8.91
C ASP A 251 13.51 -21.50 10.14
N VAL A 252 13.60 -20.81 11.28
CA VAL A 252 12.93 -21.22 12.53
C VAL A 252 11.42 -21.16 12.38
N VAL A 253 10.89 -20.17 11.65
CA VAL A 253 9.45 -20.08 11.36
C VAL A 253 9.01 -21.24 10.47
N VAL A 254 9.77 -21.55 9.42
CA VAL A 254 9.46 -22.66 8.49
C VAL A 254 9.50 -23.99 9.23
N ASP A 255 10.48 -24.21 10.09
CA ASP A 255 10.58 -25.43 10.92
C ASP A 255 9.43 -25.55 11.92
N SER A 256 9.00 -24.43 12.51
CA SER A 256 7.96 -24.43 13.56
C SER A 256 6.54 -24.49 12.99
N LEU A 257 6.28 -23.83 11.86
CA LEU A 257 4.93 -23.61 11.33
C LEU A 257 4.69 -24.22 9.95
N GLY A 258 5.74 -24.62 9.21
CA GLY A 258 5.62 -25.04 7.82
C GLY A 258 4.88 -26.36 7.59
N ASP A 259 4.61 -27.14 8.63
CA ASP A 259 3.70 -28.31 8.55
C ASP A 259 2.23 -27.90 8.49
N ALA A 260 1.85 -26.88 9.28
CA ALA A 260 0.50 -26.32 9.28
C ALA A 260 0.26 -25.35 8.12
N PHE A 261 1.32 -24.68 7.66
CA PHE A 261 1.31 -23.66 6.60
C PHE A 261 2.31 -24.03 5.49
N PRO A 262 1.98 -24.98 4.59
CA PRO A 262 2.91 -25.50 3.58
C PRO A 262 3.48 -24.45 2.63
N GLU A 263 2.76 -23.35 2.42
CA GLU A 263 3.19 -22.19 1.63
C GLU A 263 4.51 -21.59 2.13
N LEU A 264 4.81 -21.68 3.43
CA LEU A 264 6.07 -21.21 4.01
C LEU A 264 7.28 -21.96 3.45
N LYS A 265 7.11 -23.22 3.03
CA LYS A 265 8.19 -24.07 2.50
C LYS A 265 8.46 -23.85 1.01
N LYS A 266 7.62 -23.06 0.32
CA LYS A 266 7.69 -22.92 -1.14
C LYS A 266 8.93 -22.16 -1.60
N ASP A 267 9.21 -21.02 -0.98
CA ASP A 267 10.36 -20.18 -1.31
C ASP A 267 10.82 -19.34 -0.09
N PRO A 268 11.43 -19.99 0.93
CA PRO A 268 11.95 -19.28 2.10
C PRO A 268 13.06 -18.29 1.76
N GLU A 269 13.86 -18.58 0.73
CA GLU A 269 14.97 -17.73 0.31
C GLU A 269 14.46 -16.38 -0.24
N MET A 270 13.39 -16.38 -1.04
CA MET A 270 12.75 -15.13 -1.47
C MET A 270 12.26 -14.27 -0.30
N VAL A 271 11.71 -14.90 0.75
CA VAL A 271 11.32 -14.19 1.98
C VAL A 271 12.53 -13.57 2.67
N LYS A 272 13.62 -14.33 2.80
CA LYS A 272 14.89 -13.83 3.37
C LYS A 272 15.47 -12.68 2.55
N ASP A 273 15.44 -12.78 1.23
CA ASP A 273 15.96 -11.75 0.33
C ASP A 273 15.20 -10.43 0.48
N ILE A 274 13.86 -10.47 0.54
CA ILE A 274 13.04 -9.28 0.79
C ILE A 274 13.38 -8.65 2.14
N ILE A 275 13.51 -9.47 3.19
CA ILE A 275 13.88 -9.00 4.53
C ILE A 275 15.27 -8.33 4.51
N ASN A 276 16.25 -8.96 3.85
CA ASN A 276 17.63 -8.48 3.76
C ASN A 276 17.74 -7.19 2.95
N GLU A 277 16.94 -7.05 1.88
CA GLU A 277 16.90 -5.84 1.07
C GLU A 277 16.33 -4.66 1.87
N GLU A 278 15.18 -4.85 2.52
CA GLU A 278 14.57 -3.81 3.37
C GLU A 278 15.45 -3.47 4.58
N GLU A 279 16.10 -4.46 5.20
CA GLU A 279 17.10 -4.23 6.27
C GLU A 279 18.23 -3.33 5.75
N ALA A 280 18.78 -3.62 4.56
CA ALA A 280 19.87 -2.86 3.97
C ALA A 280 19.50 -1.39 3.74
N GLN A 281 18.30 -1.16 3.20
CA GLN A 281 17.77 0.18 2.95
C GLN A 281 17.50 0.90 4.28
N PHE A 282 16.89 0.20 5.23
CA PHE A 282 16.54 0.76 6.53
C PHE A 282 17.77 1.17 7.35
N LEU A 283 18.80 0.34 7.45
CA LEU A 283 20.00 0.66 8.24
C LEU A 283 20.74 1.90 7.71
N LYS A 284 20.73 2.11 6.38
CA LYS A 284 21.26 3.34 5.77
C LYS A 284 20.48 4.57 6.26
N THR A 285 19.16 4.51 6.26
CA THR A 285 18.29 5.60 6.72
C THR A 285 18.37 5.81 8.23
N LEU A 286 18.40 4.72 9.02
CA LEU A 286 18.47 4.73 10.48
C LEU A 286 19.71 5.47 10.98
N SER A 287 20.89 5.16 10.44
CA SER A 287 22.15 5.80 10.84
C SER A 287 22.14 7.32 10.63
N ARG A 288 21.53 7.78 9.52
CA ARG A 288 21.40 9.20 9.17
C ARG A 288 20.36 9.92 10.04
N GLY A 289 19.19 9.31 10.21
CA GLY A 289 18.07 9.87 10.98
C GLY A 289 18.37 9.95 12.48
N ARG A 290 19.01 8.92 13.05
CA ARG A 290 19.38 8.87 14.48
C ARG A 290 20.28 10.02 14.89
N ARG A 291 21.30 10.35 14.10
CA ARG A 291 22.20 11.48 14.38
C ARG A 291 21.47 12.83 14.43
N ILE A 292 20.41 12.97 13.64
CA ILE A 292 19.59 14.19 13.58
C ILE A 292 18.64 14.24 14.77
N LEU A 293 17.97 13.11 15.05
CA LEU A 293 17.08 12.96 16.19
C LEU A 293 17.81 13.18 17.53
N ASP A 294 18.97 12.54 17.74
CA ASP A 294 19.76 12.72 18.95
C ASP A 294 20.19 14.18 19.14
N ARG A 295 20.63 14.85 18.07
CA ARG A 295 20.99 16.28 18.12
C ARG A 295 19.79 17.16 18.47
N LYS A 296 18.61 16.85 17.93
CA LYS A 296 17.38 17.60 18.24
C LYS A 296 16.89 17.35 19.65
N ILE A 297 16.94 16.12 20.14
CA ILE A 297 16.63 15.79 21.54
C ILE A 297 17.59 16.53 22.47
N MET A 298 18.90 16.54 22.20
CA MET A 298 19.86 17.32 22.99
C MET A 298 19.57 18.83 22.99
N SER A 299 19.02 19.36 21.89
CA SER A 299 18.63 20.78 21.81
C SER A 299 17.33 21.13 22.52
N LEU A 300 16.51 20.14 22.88
CA LEU A 300 15.23 20.32 23.59
C LEU A 300 15.39 20.42 25.12
N GLY A 301 16.59 20.18 25.67
CA GLY A 301 16.86 20.27 27.10
C GLY A 301 16.01 19.29 27.92
N ASP A 302 15.35 19.78 28.98
CA ASP A 302 14.46 18.99 29.85
C ASP A 302 13.05 18.75 29.27
N GLY A 303 12.79 19.18 28.03
CA GLY A 303 11.51 18.94 27.37
C GLY A 303 11.24 17.45 27.21
N LYS A 304 10.07 16.97 27.69
CA LYS A 304 9.64 15.57 27.55
C LYS A 304 8.84 15.30 26.27
N THR A 305 8.69 16.28 25.39
CA THR A 305 7.89 16.16 24.17
C THR A 305 8.72 16.56 22.96
N ILE A 306 8.78 15.69 21.95
CA ILE A 306 9.31 16.00 20.63
C ILE A 306 8.22 16.73 19.84
N PRO A 307 8.48 17.97 19.39
CA PRO A 307 7.53 18.74 18.59
C PRO A 307 7.12 18.04 17.28
N GLY A 308 5.86 18.23 16.88
CA GLY A 308 5.30 17.65 15.66
C GLY A 308 6.03 18.05 14.38
N ASP A 309 6.51 19.29 14.29
CA ASP A 309 7.32 19.80 13.16
C ASP A 309 8.65 19.06 12.99
N THR A 310 9.28 18.68 14.11
CA THR A 310 10.53 17.95 14.17
C THR A 310 10.30 16.50 13.77
N ALA A 311 9.22 15.88 14.27
CA ALA A 311 8.81 14.54 13.85
C ALA A 311 8.42 14.52 12.35
N TRP A 312 7.76 15.56 11.85
CA TRP A 312 7.42 15.72 10.44
C TRP A 312 8.66 15.88 9.57
N LEU A 313 9.61 16.73 9.97
CA LEU A 313 10.88 16.90 9.26
C LEU A 313 11.66 15.58 9.16
N LEU A 314 11.70 14.81 10.25
CA LEU A 314 12.30 13.48 10.28
C LEU A 314 11.62 12.54 9.29
N TYR A 315 10.29 12.54 9.25
CA TYR A 315 9.49 11.75 8.32
C TYR A 315 9.66 12.17 6.85
N ASP A 316 9.35 13.43 6.52
CA ASP A 316 9.24 13.94 5.16
C ASP A 316 10.61 14.17 4.50
N THR A 317 11.55 14.81 5.21
CA THR A 317 12.84 15.18 4.63
C THR A 317 13.87 14.06 4.74
N TYR A 318 13.85 13.31 5.84
CA TYR A 318 14.88 12.29 6.12
C TYR A 318 14.38 10.85 5.97
N GLY A 319 13.10 10.65 5.64
CA GLY A 319 12.50 9.32 5.47
C GLY A 319 12.47 8.50 6.76
N PHE A 320 12.57 9.16 7.92
CA PHE A 320 12.66 8.55 9.23
C PHE A 320 11.24 8.33 9.78
N PRO A 321 10.76 7.09 9.87
CA PRO A 321 9.36 6.82 10.14
C PRO A 321 8.87 7.40 11.49
N LEU A 322 7.61 7.88 11.54
CA LEU A 322 7.02 8.44 12.76
C LEU A 322 7.03 7.41 13.90
N ASP A 323 6.69 6.16 13.61
CA ASP A 323 6.67 5.07 14.57
C ASP A 323 8.04 4.85 15.22
N LEU A 324 9.12 5.01 14.44
CA LEU A 324 10.48 4.89 14.94
C LEU A 324 10.87 6.08 15.82
N THR A 325 10.43 7.28 15.43
CA THR A 325 10.60 8.50 16.23
C THR A 325 9.90 8.36 17.58
N SER A 326 8.64 7.89 17.58
CA SER A 326 7.86 7.66 18.79
C SER A 326 8.50 6.61 19.69
N LEU A 327 8.99 5.50 19.13
CA LEU A 327 9.62 4.44 19.92
C LEU A 327 10.92 4.91 20.58
N ILE A 328 11.77 5.66 19.86
CA ILE A 328 13.00 6.21 20.42
C ILE A 328 12.69 7.29 21.47
N ALA A 329 11.64 8.08 21.28
CA ALA A 329 11.17 9.04 22.26
C ALA A 329 10.79 8.34 23.56
N GLU A 330 9.96 7.30 23.47
CA GLU A 330 9.46 6.54 24.61
C GLU A 330 10.59 5.90 25.43
N GLU A 331 11.61 5.32 24.77
CA GLU A 331 12.80 4.78 25.44
C GLU A 331 13.59 5.83 26.23
N LYS A 332 13.52 7.09 25.83
CA LYS A 332 14.16 8.22 26.54
C LYS A 332 13.21 8.89 27.53
N GLY A 333 12.04 8.32 27.79
CA GLY A 333 11.02 8.88 28.67
C GLY A 333 10.35 10.14 28.09
N MET A 334 10.36 10.28 26.76
CA MET A 334 9.75 11.36 26.00
C MET A 334 8.54 10.86 25.20
N GLN A 335 7.71 11.78 24.72
CA GLN A 335 6.61 11.48 23.81
C GLN A 335 6.72 12.33 22.55
N VAL A 336 6.12 11.88 21.45
CA VAL A 336 5.97 12.70 20.23
C VAL A 336 4.60 13.35 20.26
N ASP A 337 4.52 14.63 19.93
CA ASP A 337 3.24 15.30 19.72
C ASP A 337 2.61 14.81 18.41
N LEU A 338 1.81 13.74 18.52
CA LEU A 338 1.15 13.12 17.37
C LEU A 338 0.09 14.02 16.75
N ALA A 339 -0.57 14.85 17.56
CA ALA A 339 -1.57 15.80 17.06
C ALA A 339 -0.89 16.87 16.20
N ALA A 340 0.18 17.49 16.70
CA ALA A 340 0.96 18.45 15.94
C ALA A 340 1.65 17.80 14.72
N PHE A 341 2.08 16.54 14.81
CA PHE A 341 2.60 15.81 13.64
C PHE A 341 1.52 15.64 12.57
N GLU A 342 0.32 15.21 12.94
CA GLU A 342 -0.77 15.06 11.96
C GLU A 342 -1.25 16.42 11.44
N GLU A 343 -1.18 17.50 12.22
CA GLU A 343 -1.39 18.86 11.73
C GLU A 343 -0.31 19.28 10.74
N GLU A 344 0.97 19.01 11.00
CA GLU A 344 2.07 19.30 10.09
C GLU A 344 2.02 18.42 8.84
N LYS A 345 1.63 17.14 8.97
CA LYS A 345 1.38 16.23 7.86
C LYS A 345 0.19 16.65 7.05
N LYS A 346 -0.92 17.08 7.67
CA LYS A 346 -2.07 17.67 6.98
C LYS A 346 -1.68 18.99 6.34
N ALA A 347 -0.92 19.85 7.00
CA ALA A 347 -0.43 21.10 6.44
C ALA A 347 0.54 20.85 5.30
N ALA A 348 1.36 19.81 5.37
CA ALA A 348 2.29 19.39 4.34
C ALA A 348 1.60 18.63 3.22
N GLN A 349 0.52 17.88 3.50
CA GLN A 349 -0.39 17.31 2.51
C GLN A 349 -1.19 18.40 1.84
N LEU A 350 -1.65 19.43 2.55
CA LEU A 350 -2.27 20.62 2.00
C LEU A 350 -1.26 21.48 1.25
N LYS A 351 0.03 21.45 1.63
CA LYS A 351 1.15 22.07 0.89
C LYS A 351 1.72 21.17 -0.22
N SER A 352 1.45 19.86 -0.25
CA SER A 352 1.94 18.92 -1.28
C SER A 352 0.85 18.62 -2.31
N GLN A 353 -0.40 18.50 -1.86
CA GLN A 353 -1.57 18.95 -2.62
C GLN A 353 -1.31 20.38 -3.06
N GLY A 354 -0.92 21.31 -2.17
CA GLY A 354 -0.54 22.68 -2.52
C GLY A 354 0.72 22.88 -3.37
N LYS A 355 1.49 21.82 -3.67
CA LYS A 355 2.57 21.83 -4.67
C LYS A 355 2.12 21.25 -6.02
N GLY A 356 0.82 20.98 -6.15
CA GLY A 356 0.07 20.93 -7.41
C GLY A 356 -1.35 21.54 -7.34
N ALA A 357 -1.75 22.21 -6.26
CA ALA A 357 -3.15 22.54 -5.97
C ALA A 357 -3.32 23.78 -5.06
N GLY A 358 -2.35 24.71 -5.07
CA GLY A 358 -2.43 25.96 -4.31
C GLY A 358 -3.12 27.12 -5.04
N GLY A 359 -3.48 26.94 -6.30
CA GLY A 359 -4.21 27.91 -7.15
C GLY A 359 -5.05 27.21 -8.23
N GLU A 360 -4.56 26.06 -8.70
CA GLU A 360 -5.23 25.25 -9.72
C GLU A 360 -6.62 24.74 -9.32
N ASP A 361 -6.89 24.32 -8.08
CA ASP A 361 -8.20 23.77 -7.69
C ASP A 361 -9.34 24.82 -7.71
N HIS A 362 -9.00 26.12 -7.66
CA HIS A 362 -9.97 27.19 -7.91
C HIS A 362 -10.22 27.45 -9.40
N ILE A 363 -9.30 27.05 -10.26
CA ILE A 363 -9.37 27.25 -11.71
C ILE A 363 -9.93 26.01 -12.42
N MET A 364 -9.73 24.81 -11.84
CA MET A 364 -10.20 23.54 -12.39
C MET A 364 -11.72 23.53 -12.62
N LEU A 365 -12.13 22.70 -13.58
CA LEU A 365 -13.54 22.40 -13.84
C LEU A 365 -14.02 21.32 -12.87
N ASP A 366 -14.90 21.70 -11.94
CA ASP A 366 -15.68 20.77 -11.14
C ASP A 366 -17.00 20.42 -11.85
N ILE A 367 -17.83 19.57 -11.22
CA ILE A 367 -19.10 19.11 -11.81
C ILE A 367 -20.03 20.29 -12.09
N TYR A 368 -20.08 21.28 -11.21
CA TYR A 368 -20.93 22.46 -11.34
C TYR A 368 -20.47 23.39 -12.48
N ALA A 369 -19.16 23.58 -12.64
CA ALA A 369 -18.60 24.37 -13.73
C ALA A 369 -18.87 23.72 -15.09
N ILE A 370 -18.78 22.40 -15.18
CA ILE A 370 -19.11 21.65 -16.41
C ILE A 370 -20.60 21.80 -16.75
N GLU A 371 -21.47 21.76 -15.74
CA GLU A 371 -22.91 21.98 -15.92
C GLU A 371 -23.22 23.42 -16.35
N GLU A 372 -22.55 24.42 -15.77
CA GLU A 372 -22.68 25.82 -16.18
C GLU A 372 -22.28 26.03 -17.65
N LEU A 373 -21.18 25.42 -18.10
CA LEU A 373 -20.74 25.47 -19.51
C LEU A 373 -21.79 24.87 -20.45
N ARG A 374 -22.37 23.72 -20.07
CA ARG A 374 -23.44 23.07 -20.84
C ARG A 374 -24.70 23.92 -20.90
N ASN A 375 -25.08 24.55 -19.79
CA ASN A 375 -26.23 25.45 -19.72
C ASN A 375 -26.01 26.72 -20.58
N LYS A 376 -24.77 27.21 -20.66
CA LYS A 376 -24.36 28.29 -21.58
C LYS A 376 -24.18 27.82 -23.03
N GLN A 377 -24.44 26.55 -23.33
CA GLN A 377 -24.29 25.95 -24.66
C GLN A 377 -22.88 26.08 -25.26
N ILE A 378 -21.85 26.12 -24.42
CA ILE A 378 -20.46 26.11 -24.87
C ILE A 378 -20.12 24.68 -25.35
N PRO A 379 -19.63 24.49 -26.59
CA PRO A 379 -19.27 23.16 -27.08
C PRO A 379 -18.03 22.62 -26.39
N ALA A 380 -17.89 21.29 -26.36
CA ALA A 380 -16.65 20.62 -25.98
C ALA A 380 -15.49 21.05 -26.91
N THR A 381 -14.28 21.12 -26.36
CA THR A 381 -13.10 21.56 -27.12
C THR A 381 -12.71 20.53 -28.17
N ASP A 382 -12.50 20.96 -29.41
CA ASP A 382 -11.92 20.11 -30.46
C ASP A 382 -10.40 19.99 -30.27
N ASP A 383 -9.96 18.87 -29.73
CA ASP A 383 -8.54 18.58 -29.50
C ASP A 383 -7.88 17.78 -30.65
N SER A 384 -8.59 17.56 -31.77
CA SER A 384 -8.01 16.93 -32.96
C SER A 384 -6.77 17.63 -33.54
N PRO A 385 -6.60 18.97 -33.40
CA PRO A 385 -5.39 19.64 -33.88
C PRO A 385 -4.09 19.13 -33.27
N LYS A 386 -4.10 18.53 -32.08
CA LYS A 386 -2.89 17.95 -31.46
C LYS A 386 -2.29 16.78 -32.25
N TYR A 387 -3.03 16.22 -33.21
CA TYR A 387 -2.57 15.18 -34.12
C TYR A 387 -2.11 15.73 -35.49
N ARG A 388 -2.17 17.05 -35.71
CA ARG A 388 -1.74 17.70 -36.96
C ARG A 388 -0.24 18.02 -36.91
N TYR A 389 0.57 17.02 -37.19
CA TYR A 389 2.02 17.17 -37.38
C TYR A 389 2.54 16.20 -38.44
N THR A 390 3.67 16.54 -39.05
CA THR A 390 4.43 15.66 -39.95
C THR A 390 5.71 15.21 -39.28
N SER A 391 6.21 14.03 -39.64
CA SER A 391 7.50 13.51 -39.20
C SER A 391 8.42 13.35 -40.40
N GLU A 392 9.65 13.83 -40.29
CA GLU A 392 10.70 13.69 -41.30
C GLU A 392 11.59 12.47 -40.98
N ASP A 393 12.26 11.90 -42.00
CA ASP A 393 13.13 10.72 -41.87
C ASP A 393 14.31 10.94 -40.89
N ASN A 394 14.67 12.19 -40.62
CA ASN A 394 15.70 12.56 -39.64
C ASN A 394 15.19 12.51 -38.18
N GLY A 395 13.94 12.11 -37.94
CA GLY A 395 13.31 12.05 -36.63
C GLY A 395 12.83 13.41 -36.09
N SER A 396 12.79 14.44 -36.94
CA SER A 396 12.20 15.73 -36.59
C SER A 396 10.70 15.72 -36.83
N TYR A 397 9.99 16.49 -36.00
CA TYR A 397 8.56 16.74 -36.15
C TYR A 397 8.35 18.19 -36.55
N GLU A 398 7.40 18.43 -37.45
CA GLU A 398 6.89 19.77 -37.77
C GLU A 398 5.44 19.85 -37.28
N PHE A 399 5.22 20.68 -36.26
CA PHE A 399 3.89 20.91 -35.69
C PHE A 399 3.24 22.09 -36.40
N GLN A 400 2.00 21.90 -36.88
CA GLN A 400 1.30 23.00 -37.55
C GLN A 400 0.78 24.00 -36.52
N PRO A 401 0.97 25.32 -36.73
CA PRO A 401 0.34 26.35 -35.91
C PRO A 401 -1.18 26.19 -35.90
N ALA A 402 -1.79 26.28 -34.72
CA ALA A 402 -3.24 26.25 -34.56
C ALA A 402 -3.72 27.62 -34.09
N SER A 403 -4.86 28.06 -34.63
CA SER A 403 -5.57 29.25 -34.16
C SER A 403 -6.91 28.84 -33.55
N ALA A 404 -7.29 29.51 -32.47
CA ALA A 404 -8.48 29.18 -31.69
C ALA A 404 -9.14 30.45 -31.14
N THR A 405 -10.42 30.32 -30.80
CA THR A 405 -11.22 31.38 -30.18
C THR A 405 -11.41 31.08 -28.70
N VAL A 406 -11.21 32.07 -27.83
CA VAL A 406 -11.50 31.95 -26.40
C VAL A 406 -13.00 31.89 -26.16
N LEU A 407 -13.49 30.75 -25.66
CA LEU A 407 -14.91 30.53 -25.38
C LEU A 407 -15.28 30.86 -23.93
N ALA A 408 -14.37 30.66 -22.98
CA ALA A 408 -14.59 31.01 -21.59
C ALA A 408 -13.27 31.19 -20.83
N LEU A 409 -13.29 32.06 -19.83
CA LEU A 409 -12.19 32.28 -18.89
C LEU A 409 -12.67 31.92 -17.49
N ARG A 410 -11.86 31.19 -16.73
CA ARG A 410 -12.19 30.74 -15.37
C ARG A 410 -11.10 31.14 -14.38
N ARG A 411 -11.52 31.73 -13.27
CA ARG A 411 -10.64 32.15 -12.17
C ARG A 411 -11.43 32.15 -10.86
N ASP A 412 -10.78 31.81 -9.74
CA ASP A 412 -11.37 31.90 -8.40
C ASP A 412 -12.75 31.20 -8.28
N ARG A 413 -12.90 30.04 -8.93
CA ARG A 413 -14.11 29.18 -9.04
C ARG A 413 -15.27 29.77 -9.85
N ALA A 414 -15.08 30.90 -10.51
CA ALA A 414 -16.09 31.56 -11.33
C ALA A 414 -15.64 31.75 -12.77
N PHE A 415 -16.59 31.84 -13.70
CA PHE A 415 -16.32 32.30 -15.06
C PHE A 415 -16.31 33.82 -15.11
N CYS A 416 -15.43 34.38 -15.94
CA CYS A 416 -15.26 35.81 -16.12
C CYS A 416 -15.12 36.15 -17.60
N GLU A 417 -15.36 37.42 -17.95
CA GLU A 417 -15.28 37.90 -19.35
C GLU A 417 -13.87 38.39 -19.72
N GLU A 418 -13.04 38.71 -18.73
CA GLU A 418 -11.74 39.36 -18.90
C GLU A 418 -10.76 38.96 -17.79
N VAL A 419 -9.49 38.77 -18.16
CA VAL A 419 -8.36 38.56 -17.25
C VAL A 419 -7.21 39.48 -17.66
N ILE A 420 -6.54 40.10 -16.69
CA ILE A 420 -5.47 41.10 -16.92
C ILE A 420 -4.12 40.63 -16.39
N THR A 421 -3.05 41.28 -16.87
CA THR A 421 -1.64 41.00 -16.55
C THR A 421 -1.39 40.53 -15.11
N GLY A 422 -0.64 39.43 -15.00
CA GLY A 422 -0.18 38.84 -13.74
C GLY A 422 -1.20 37.93 -13.05
N GLN A 423 -2.42 37.85 -13.57
CA GLN A 423 -3.44 36.94 -13.05
C GLN A 423 -3.28 35.54 -13.64
N GLU A 424 -3.52 34.54 -12.79
CA GLU A 424 -3.62 33.14 -13.20
C GLU A 424 -5.07 32.81 -13.52
N CYS A 425 -5.31 32.14 -14.65
CA CYS A 425 -6.65 31.73 -15.06
C CYS A 425 -6.61 30.46 -15.90
N GLY A 426 -7.79 29.88 -16.09
CA GLY A 426 -8.04 28.78 -17.01
C GLY A 426 -8.72 29.32 -18.27
N VAL A 427 -8.19 28.95 -19.44
CA VAL A 427 -8.70 29.36 -20.74
C VAL A 427 -9.31 28.15 -21.44
N LEU A 428 -10.59 28.28 -21.83
CA LEU A 428 -11.28 27.33 -22.68
C LEU A 428 -11.33 27.85 -24.11
N LEU A 429 -10.98 26.99 -25.06
CA LEU A 429 -10.92 27.27 -26.48
C LEU A 429 -11.93 26.42 -27.25
N ASP A 430 -12.28 26.86 -28.45
CA ASP A 430 -13.05 26.07 -29.42
C ASP A 430 -12.28 24.85 -29.93
N GLN A 431 -10.98 25.02 -30.19
CA GLN A 431 -10.06 23.94 -30.58
C GLN A 431 -8.67 24.15 -29.95
N THR A 432 -7.86 23.09 -29.85
CA THR A 432 -6.49 23.21 -29.34
C THR A 432 -5.51 22.18 -29.89
N SER A 433 -4.25 22.60 -30.07
CA SER A 433 -3.11 21.72 -30.37
C SER A 433 -2.41 21.19 -29.11
N PHE A 434 -2.72 21.71 -27.93
CA PHE A 434 -2.15 21.26 -26.66
C PHE A 434 -2.74 19.91 -26.25
N TYR A 435 -1.88 18.96 -25.93
CA TYR A 435 -2.31 17.70 -25.32
C TYR A 435 -2.58 17.89 -23.84
N ALA A 436 -3.83 17.67 -23.43
CA ALA A 436 -4.21 17.61 -22.03
C ALA A 436 -3.72 16.32 -21.37
N GLU A 437 -3.39 16.37 -20.07
CA GLU A 437 -2.97 15.18 -19.33
C GLU A 437 -4.05 14.10 -19.37
N GLN A 438 -3.69 12.93 -19.91
CA GLN A 438 -4.56 11.77 -19.99
C GLN A 438 -3.77 10.51 -20.31
N GLY A 439 -4.31 9.33 -19.95
CA GLY A 439 -3.70 8.04 -20.32
C GLY A 439 -2.30 7.81 -19.75
N GLY A 440 -1.95 8.48 -18.64
CA GLY A 440 -0.61 8.45 -18.03
C GLY A 440 0.40 9.41 -18.65
N GLN A 441 0.06 10.10 -19.75
CA GLN A 441 0.92 11.10 -20.37
C GLN A 441 0.68 12.49 -19.76
N THR A 442 1.77 13.13 -19.34
CA THR A 442 1.74 14.50 -18.81
C THR A 442 1.34 15.50 -19.90
N PHE A 443 0.63 16.55 -19.49
CA PHE A 443 0.16 17.64 -20.35
C PHE A 443 1.27 18.38 -21.10
N ASP A 444 0.87 19.10 -22.15
CA ASP A 444 1.71 20.06 -22.85
C ASP A 444 1.75 21.42 -22.15
N GLU A 445 2.88 22.12 -22.31
CA GLU A 445 3.14 23.50 -21.89
C GLU A 445 3.46 24.34 -23.13
N GLY A 446 3.46 25.66 -23.00
CA GLY A 446 3.71 26.56 -24.12
C GLY A 446 3.13 27.95 -23.89
N TYR A 447 2.72 28.61 -24.96
CA TYR A 447 2.12 29.93 -24.89
C TYR A 447 1.08 30.18 -25.98
N MET A 448 0.25 31.20 -25.77
CA MET A 448 -0.74 31.67 -26.73
C MET A 448 -0.52 33.16 -27.00
N LEU A 449 -0.69 33.59 -28.25
CA LEU A 449 -0.56 34.99 -28.68
C LEU A 449 -1.87 35.46 -29.30
N ARG A 450 -2.33 36.69 -29.03
CA ARG A 450 -3.50 37.27 -29.70
C ARG A 450 -3.19 37.59 -31.17
N GLU A 451 -4.10 37.24 -32.09
CA GLU A 451 -3.89 37.47 -33.53
C GLU A 451 -3.94 38.96 -33.92
N ASP A 452 -4.89 39.73 -33.36
CA ASP A 452 -5.06 41.16 -33.63
C ASP A 452 -4.24 42.02 -32.66
N ASP A 453 -2.94 42.12 -32.92
CA ASP A 453 -1.99 42.82 -32.05
C ASP A 453 -1.69 44.25 -32.56
N SER A 454 -2.46 45.24 -32.09
CA SER A 454 -2.09 46.65 -32.27
C SER A 454 -0.98 47.01 -31.26
N SER A 455 0.09 47.64 -31.74
CA SER A 455 1.43 47.72 -31.12
C SER A 455 1.58 48.24 -29.68
N GLU A 456 0.50 48.62 -28.99
CA GLU A 456 0.52 49.13 -27.61
C GLU A 456 -0.04 48.17 -26.55
N ASP A 457 -0.75 47.08 -26.90
CA ASP A 457 -1.33 46.10 -25.95
C ASP A 457 -1.13 44.65 -26.42
N ARG A 458 0.12 44.16 -26.38
CA ARG A 458 0.42 42.75 -26.72
C ARG A 458 -0.05 41.83 -25.62
N MET A 459 -0.84 40.81 -25.99
CA MET A 459 -1.30 39.79 -25.06
C MET A 459 -0.58 38.47 -25.33
N GLU A 460 0.09 37.96 -24.29
CA GLU A 460 0.67 36.63 -24.22
C GLU A 460 0.09 35.88 -23.02
N PHE A 461 -0.30 34.62 -23.24
CA PHE A 461 -0.72 33.73 -22.17
C PHE A 461 0.24 32.55 -22.08
N THR A 462 0.99 32.46 -20.97
CA THR A 462 1.91 31.34 -20.73
C THR A 462 1.15 30.17 -20.14
N VAL A 463 1.05 29.06 -20.89
CA VAL A 463 0.38 27.82 -20.48
C VAL A 463 1.34 26.98 -19.64
N LYS A 464 0.99 26.76 -18.37
CA LYS A 464 1.78 25.95 -17.42
C LYS A 464 1.19 24.56 -17.19
N ASN A 465 -0.11 24.38 -17.47
CA ASN A 465 -0.81 23.11 -17.29
C ASN A 465 -1.99 23.02 -18.28
N THR A 466 -2.25 21.83 -18.80
CA THR A 466 -3.38 21.56 -19.72
C THR A 466 -4.16 20.33 -19.24
N GLN A 467 -5.43 20.48 -18.91
CA GLN A 467 -6.25 19.39 -18.33
C GLN A 467 -7.55 19.18 -19.11
N VAL A 468 -8.03 17.93 -19.16
CA VAL A 468 -9.30 17.60 -19.82
C VAL A 468 -10.33 17.10 -18.80
N ARG A 469 -11.52 17.72 -18.78
CA ARG A 469 -12.63 17.30 -17.92
C ARG A 469 -13.97 17.46 -18.63
N GLY A 470 -14.75 16.39 -18.68
CA GLY A 470 -16.09 16.42 -19.30
C GLY A 470 -16.12 16.79 -20.79
N GLY A 471 -14.98 16.64 -21.50
CA GLY A 471 -14.81 17.02 -22.91
C GLY A 471 -14.22 18.43 -23.14
N TYR A 472 -14.01 19.22 -22.09
CA TYR A 472 -13.41 20.54 -22.20
C TYR A 472 -11.91 20.48 -21.88
N VAL A 473 -11.08 21.11 -22.72
CA VAL A 473 -9.64 21.23 -22.49
C VAL A 473 -9.33 22.60 -21.90
N LEU A 474 -8.92 22.61 -20.63
CA LEU A 474 -8.60 23.79 -19.85
C LEU A 474 -7.10 24.05 -19.85
N HIS A 475 -6.71 25.23 -20.33
CA HIS A 475 -5.32 25.70 -20.34
C HIS A 475 -5.10 26.63 -19.16
N ILE A 476 -4.28 26.22 -18.20
CA ILE A 476 -4.02 26.97 -16.97
C ILE A 476 -2.69 27.66 -17.08
N GLY A 477 -2.66 28.94 -16.76
CA GLY A 477 -1.53 29.78 -17.08
C GLY A 477 -1.66 31.20 -16.57
N THR A 478 -0.64 31.99 -16.87
CA THR A 478 -0.57 33.40 -16.47
C THR A 478 -0.68 34.28 -17.70
N VAL A 479 -1.56 35.30 -17.64
CA VAL A 479 -1.69 36.29 -18.70
C VAL A 479 -0.72 37.45 -18.51
N TYR A 480 -0.16 37.94 -19.62
CA TYR A 480 0.55 39.21 -19.74
C TYR A 480 -0.15 40.02 -20.82
N GLY A 481 -0.78 41.14 -20.46
CA GLY A 481 -1.74 41.87 -21.29
C GLY A 481 -3.19 41.65 -20.82
N THR A 482 -4.15 41.92 -21.70
CA THR A 482 -5.58 41.72 -21.41
C THR A 482 -6.16 40.65 -22.34
N LEU A 483 -6.72 39.59 -21.77
CA LEU A 483 -7.38 38.50 -22.49
C LEU A 483 -8.87 38.49 -22.22
N ARG A 484 -9.69 38.44 -23.28
CA ARG A 484 -11.16 38.44 -23.19
C ARG A 484 -11.79 37.23 -23.86
N VAL A 485 -12.98 36.88 -23.40
CA VAL A 485 -13.83 35.92 -24.13
C VAL A 485 -14.14 36.47 -25.52
N GLY A 486 -13.97 35.64 -26.54
CA GLY A 486 -14.10 36.01 -27.95
C GLY A 486 -12.79 36.38 -28.66
N ASP A 487 -11.69 36.57 -27.92
CA ASP A 487 -10.37 36.84 -28.52
C ASP A 487 -9.91 35.64 -29.37
N ARG A 488 -9.25 35.92 -30.50
CA ARG A 488 -8.57 34.92 -31.32
C ARG A 488 -7.10 34.82 -30.93
N VAL A 489 -6.64 33.60 -30.70
CA VAL A 489 -5.28 33.31 -30.28
C VAL A 489 -4.60 32.27 -31.16
N THR A 490 -3.32 32.46 -31.44
CA THR A 490 -2.43 31.45 -32.03
C THR A 490 -1.76 30.65 -30.91
N LEU A 491 -1.73 29.34 -31.07
CA LEU A 491 -1.29 28.35 -30.09
C LEU A 491 0.12 27.86 -30.42
N HIS A 492 1.03 27.98 -29.45
CA HIS A 492 2.41 27.53 -29.58
C HIS A 492 2.75 26.54 -28.46
N VAL A 493 2.84 25.26 -28.80
CA VAL A 493 3.25 24.19 -27.89
C VAL A 493 4.78 24.19 -27.75
N ASP A 494 5.29 23.95 -26.53
CA ASP A 494 6.71 23.71 -26.32
C ASP A 494 7.13 22.37 -26.95
N GLU A 495 7.59 22.44 -28.19
CA GLU A 495 8.04 21.26 -28.94
C GLU A 495 9.22 20.55 -28.29
N ALA A 496 10.12 21.28 -27.63
CA ALA A 496 11.30 20.71 -26.99
C ALA A 496 10.89 19.80 -25.82
N ARG A 497 9.79 20.15 -25.15
CA ARG A 497 9.16 19.33 -24.11
C ARG A 497 8.26 18.23 -24.70
N ARG A 498 7.52 18.52 -25.77
CA ARG A 498 6.59 17.58 -26.42
C ARG A 498 7.30 16.34 -26.97
N ARG A 499 8.44 16.51 -27.64
CA ARG A 499 9.15 15.43 -28.36
C ARG A 499 9.62 14.29 -27.44
N PRO A 500 10.29 14.54 -26.30
CA PRO A 500 10.63 13.47 -25.36
C PRO A 500 9.41 12.72 -24.81
N ILE A 501 8.29 13.42 -24.58
CA ILE A 501 7.06 12.80 -24.07
C ILE A 501 6.46 11.86 -25.12
N MET A 502 6.39 12.29 -26.38
CA MET A 502 5.96 11.42 -27.48
C MET A 502 6.86 10.19 -27.58
N SER A 503 8.18 10.38 -27.48
CA SER A 503 9.16 9.28 -27.50
C SER A 503 8.94 8.31 -26.34
N ASN A 504 8.74 8.81 -25.13
CA ASN A 504 8.49 8.01 -23.93
C ASN A 504 7.13 7.30 -24.00
N HIS A 505 6.11 7.91 -24.62
CA HIS A 505 4.82 7.27 -24.86
C HIS A 505 5.00 6.08 -25.80
N THR A 506 5.68 6.26 -26.93
CA THR A 506 5.99 5.16 -27.85
C THR A 506 6.83 4.08 -27.15
N ALA A 507 7.82 4.47 -26.35
CA ALA A 507 8.64 3.55 -25.56
C ALA A 507 7.79 2.76 -24.55
N THR A 508 6.71 3.34 -24.00
CA THR A 508 5.77 2.64 -23.12
C THR A 508 5.15 1.43 -23.82
N HIS A 509 4.70 1.61 -25.07
CA HIS A 509 4.10 0.52 -25.86
C HIS A 509 5.12 -0.55 -26.23
N ILE A 510 6.33 -0.14 -26.63
CA ILE A 510 7.44 -1.05 -26.92
C ILE A 510 7.82 -1.86 -25.68
N LEU A 511 7.93 -1.19 -24.52
CA LEU A 511 8.24 -1.84 -23.24
C LEU A 511 7.14 -2.82 -22.83
N ASN A 512 5.87 -2.45 -22.97
CA ASN A 512 4.75 -3.34 -22.68
C ASN A 512 4.78 -4.59 -23.58
N PHE A 513 5.04 -4.43 -24.87
CA PHE A 513 5.22 -5.55 -25.79
C PHE A 513 6.38 -6.46 -25.36
N ALA A 514 7.54 -5.88 -25.04
CA ALA A 514 8.71 -6.62 -24.61
C ALA A 514 8.48 -7.37 -23.30
N LEU A 515 7.80 -6.75 -22.33
CA LEU A 515 7.44 -7.38 -21.05
C LEU A 515 6.51 -8.57 -21.24
N ARG A 516 5.48 -8.43 -22.09
CA ARG A 516 4.58 -9.56 -22.44
C ARG A 516 5.32 -10.67 -23.17
N GLY A 517 6.28 -10.34 -24.04
CA GLY A 517 7.13 -11.33 -24.71
C GLY A 517 8.01 -12.15 -23.75
N VAL A 518 8.46 -11.55 -22.65
CA VAL A 518 9.32 -12.21 -21.65
C VAL A 518 8.53 -12.94 -20.57
N LEU A 519 7.44 -12.33 -20.08
CA LEU A 519 6.72 -12.79 -18.89
C LEU A 519 5.39 -13.50 -19.21
N GLY A 520 4.88 -13.38 -20.44
CA GLY A 520 3.56 -13.85 -20.85
C GLY A 520 2.46 -12.88 -20.43
N GLU A 521 1.91 -13.04 -19.23
CA GLU A 521 0.84 -12.17 -18.69
C GLU A 521 1.42 -11.01 -17.89
N ALA A 522 1.76 -9.93 -18.59
CA ALA A 522 2.11 -8.63 -18.03
C ALA A 522 1.02 -7.61 -18.40
N ASP A 523 0.03 -7.43 -17.53
CA ASP A 523 -1.03 -6.45 -17.72
C ASP A 523 -0.65 -5.11 -17.10
N GLN A 524 -0.91 -4.03 -17.83
CA GLN A 524 -0.66 -2.67 -17.38
C GLN A 524 -1.55 -2.35 -16.15
N ARG A 525 -0.92 -1.83 -15.10
CA ARG A 525 -1.57 -1.33 -13.88
C ARG A 525 -1.45 0.18 -13.74
N GLY A 526 -0.46 0.80 -14.37
CA GLY A 526 -0.22 2.24 -14.31
C GLY A 526 0.83 2.66 -15.33
N SER A 527 0.80 3.93 -15.71
CA SER A 527 1.85 4.53 -16.54
C SER A 527 2.01 6.00 -16.18
N LEU A 528 3.25 6.47 -16.18
CA LEU A 528 3.61 7.89 -16.14
C LEU A 528 4.59 8.16 -17.27
N VAL A 529 4.20 9.03 -18.19
CA VAL A 529 5.02 9.48 -19.32
C VAL A 529 5.29 10.97 -19.14
N ALA A 530 6.50 11.29 -18.66
CA ALA A 530 7.00 12.63 -18.45
C ALA A 530 8.16 12.92 -19.43
N PRO A 531 8.59 14.19 -19.62
CA PRO A 531 9.66 14.50 -20.57
C PRO A 531 11.02 13.89 -20.19
N ASP A 532 11.30 13.75 -18.90
CA ASP A 532 12.58 13.27 -18.36
C ASP A 532 12.57 11.78 -17.98
N ARG A 533 11.39 11.16 -17.88
CA ARG A 533 11.25 9.77 -17.42
C ARG A 533 9.96 9.10 -17.89
N LEU A 534 10.04 7.78 -17.94
CA LEU A 534 8.91 6.86 -18.11
C LEU A 534 8.84 5.95 -16.88
N ARG A 535 7.64 5.77 -16.31
CA ARG A 535 7.33 4.69 -15.36
C ARG A 535 6.21 3.84 -15.93
N PHE A 536 6.41 2.52 -15.95
CA PHE A 536 5.41 1.56 -16.40
C PHE A 536 5.18 0.51 -15.32
N ASP A 537 3.97 0.47 -14.78
CA ASP A 537 3.58 -0.44 -13.71
C ASP A 537 2.78 -1.60 -14.32
N PHE A 538 3.16 -2.84 -14.02
CA PHE A 538 2.55 -4.03 -14.62
C PHE A 538 2.45 -5.19 -13.62
N THR A 539 1.60 -6.17 -13.92
CA THR A 539 1.51 -7.39 -13.11
C THR A 539 2.67 -8.34 -13.40
N ALA A 540 3.33 -8.81 -12.35
CA ALA A 540 4.32 -9.88 -12.42
C ALA A 540 4.19 -10.80 -11.21
N LYS A 541 4.61 -12.06 -11.34
CA LYS A 541 4.63 -13.04 -10.25
C LYS A 541 5.72 -12.75 -9.20
N GLY A 542 6.63 -11.82 -9.50
CA GLY A 542 7.74 -11.38 -8.66
C GLY A 542 8.52 -10.26 -9.35
N ALA A 543 9.58 -9.77 -8.72
CA ALA A 543 10.52 -8.86 -9.36
C ALA A 543 11.17 -9.55 -10.57
N LEU A 544 11.47 -8.78 -11.62
CA LEU A 544 12.17 -9.33 -12.78
C LEU A 544 13.59 -9.72 -12.36
N SER A 545 13.99 -10.94 -12.71
CA SER A 545 15.40 -11.33 -12.64
C SER A 545 16.24 -10.45 -13.56
N THR A 546 17.54 -10.32 -13.27
CA THR A 546 18.47 -9.58 -14.13
C THR A 546 18.46 -10.09 -15.57
N GLY A 547 18.24 -11.40 -15.78
CA GLY A 547 18.11 -11.99 -17.10
C GLY A 547 16.80 -11.61 -17.82
N GLU A 548 15.70 -11.47 -17.09
CA GLU A 548 14.43 -10.98 -17.65
C GLU A 548 14.52 -9.49 -18.00
N VAL A 549 15.09 -8.67 -17.11
CA VAL A 549 15.34 -7.24 -17.40
C VAL A 549 16.16 -7.09 -18.69
N ARG A 550 17.27 -7.83 -18.79
CA ARG A 550 18.13 -7.80 -19.97
C ARG A 550 17.40 -8.24 -21.24
N ARG A 551 16.62 -9.32 -21.19
CA ARG A 551 15.84 -9.78 -22.37
C ARG A 551 14.78 -8.76 -22.78
N THR A 552 14.09 -8.14 -21.82
CA THR A 552 13.12 -7.08 -22.09
C THR A 552 13.80 -5.89 -22.77
N GLU A 553 14.96 -5.47 -22.28
CA GLU A 553 15.76 -4.41 -22.90
C GLU A 553 16.22 -4.80 -24.32
N GLU A 554 16.74 -6.01 -24.51
CA GLU A 554 17.18 -6.51 -25.83
C GLU A 554 16.05 -6.51 -26.86
N ILE A 555 14.84 -6.96 -26.48
CA ILE A 555 13.66 -6.93 -27.36
C ILE A 555 13.26 -5.49 -27.69
N ALA A 556 13.20 -4.61 -26.70
CA ALA A 556 12.85 -3.20 -26.90
C ALA A 556 13.86 -2.49 -27.82
N CYS A 557 15.16 -2.68 -27.58
CA CYS A 557 16.24 -2.12 -28.39
C CYS A 557 16.24 -2.68 -29.82
N ALA A 558 15.96 -3.98 -29.99
CA ALA A 558 15.84 -4.60 -31.32
C ALA A 558 14.70 -3.97 -32.12
N MET A 559 13.51 -3.82 -31.51
CA MET A 559 12.37 -3.15 -32.18
C MET A 559 12.69 -1.72 -32.60
N ILE A 560 13.37 -0.95 -31.74
CA ILE A 560 13.78 0.42 -32.06
C ILE A 560 14.80 0.42 -33.21
N LYS A 561 15.72 -0.54 -33.23
CA LYS A 561 16.74 -0.66 -34.28
C LYS A 561 16.12 -1.05 -35.62
N ASP A 562 15.23 -2.03 -35.63
CA ASP A 562 14.53 -2.50 -36.84
C ASP A 562 13.65 -1.40 -37.43
N ALA A 563 13.01 -0.59 -36.58
CA ALA A 563 12.28 0.60 -37.01
C ALA A 563 13.18 1.63 -37.69
N LYS A 564 14.42 1.82 -37.22
CA LYS A 564 15.43 2.70 -37.86
C LYS A 564 16.01 2.14 -39.17
N VAL A 565 15.97 0.83 -39.38
CA VAL A 565 16.35 0.18 -40.65
C VAL A 565 15.19 0.22 -41.66
N GLY A 566 13.98 0.56 -41.20
CA GLY A 566 12.75 0.68 -41.98
C GLY A 566 12.80 1.64 -43.17
N ASP A 567 13.73 2.61 -43.17
CA ASP A 567 13.96 3.53 -44.29
C ASP A 567 14.91 2.99 -45.37
N MET A 568 15.53 1.83 -45.15
CA MET A 568 16.42 1.18 -46.14
C MET A 568 15.96 -0.23 -46.58
N MET A 569 14.88 -0.78 -46.01
CA MET A 569 14.50 -2.18 -46.25
C MET A 569 13.00 -2.43 -46.50
N ARG A 570 12.17 -1.39 -46.65
CA ARG A 570 10.72 -1.55 -46.89
C ARG A 570 10.34 -2.13 -48.27
N LEU A 571 11.29 -2.39 -49.17
CA LEU A 571 10.97 -2.87 -50.53
C LEU A 571 11.65 -4.19 -50.96
N TYR A 572 12.63 -4.72 -50.23
CA TYR A 572 13.43 -5.86 -50.72
C TYR A 572 13.24 -7.21 -50.00
N SER A 573 12.94 -7.25 -48.69
CA SER A 573 12.81 -8.53 -47.97
C SER A 573 11.41 -9.15 -48.09
N VAL A 574 10.35 -8.35 -48.02
CA VAL A 574 8.96 -8.85 -48.14
C VAL A 574 8.68 -9.44 -49.53
N ILE A 575 9.38 -8.95 -50.56
CA ILE A 575 9.28 -9.49 -51.93
C ILE A 575 10.04 -10.82 -52.07
N MET A 576 11.13 -11.05 -51.32
CA MET A 576 11.94 -12.27 -51.48
C MET A 576 11.49 -13.42 -50.57
N GLU A 577 11.00 -13.16 -49.35
CA GLU A 577 10.56 -14.24 -48.44
C GLU A 577 9.18 -14.82 -48.78
N MET A 578 8.32 -14.09 -49.49
CA MET A 578 7.04 -14.66 -49.96
C MET A 578 7.17 -15.49 -51.25
N LEU A 579 8.27 -15.35 -51.99
CA LEU A 579 8.49 -16.04 -53.28
C LEU A 579 9.35 -17.30 -53.19
N GLU A 580 10.05 -17.56 -52.08
CA GLU A 580 10.77 -18.81 -51.87
C GLU A 580 10.09 -19.72 -50.83
N GLN A 581 9.16 -20.53 -51.36
CA GLN A 581 8.98 -21.94 -51.01
C GLN A 581 8.07 -22.30 -49.82
N LYS A 582 6.76 -22.35 -50.14
CA LYS A 582 5.98 -23.56 -49.86
C LYS A 582 6.56 -24.71 -50.69
N VAL A 583 6.98 -25.81 -50.05
CA VAL A 583 6.76 -27.24 -50.40
C VAL A 583 7.68 -28.14 -49.54
N LEU A 584 7.06 -28.77 -48.53
CA LEU A 584 7.09 -30.20 -48.19
C LEU A 584 8.39 -30.95 -47.74
N ILE A 585 8.23 -31.66 -46.61
CA ILE A 585 8.82 -32.98 -46.21
C ILE A 585 10.16 -33.01 -45.43
N GLN A 586 10.05 -33.26 -44.12
CA GLN A 586 10.62 -34.38 -43.36
C GLN A 586 12.04 -34.88 -43.73
N LEU A 587 13.05 -34.66 -42.88
CA LEU A 587 13.85 -35.74 -42.26
C LEU A 587 14.90 -35.20 -41.27
N THR A 588 15.04 -35.94 -40.18
CA THR A 588 16.03 -35.81 -39.11
C THR A 588 17.38 -36.43 -39.51
N LEU A 589 18.48 -35.93 -38.92
CA LEU A 589 19.87 -36.43 -38.87
C LEU A 589 20.78 -36.20 -40.11
N PHE A 590 21.71 -35.25 -40.00
CA PHE A 590 23.17 -35.55 -39.94
C PHE A 590 24.02 -34.30 -39.60
N ILE A 591 24.65 -34.36 -38.41
CA ILE A 591 26.04 -33.98 -38.09
C ILE A 591 26.51 -32.52 -38.29
N LEU A 592 26.64 -31.82 -37.14
CA LEU A 592 27.87 -31.17 -36.64
C LEU A 592 29.07 -31.06 -37.60
N SER A 593 29.19 -29.91 -38.28
CA SER A 593 30.46 -29.18 -38.44
C SER A 593 30.20 -27.97 -39.31
N PHE A 594 30.40 -26.78 -38.74
CA PHE A 594 30.92 -25.55 -39.37
C PHE A 594 30.47 -24.36 -38.50
N CYS A 595 30.97 -24.34 -37.25
CA CYS A 595 31.39 -23.06 -36.74
C CYS A 595 32.73 -22.73 -37.40
N THR A 596 32.75 -21.53 -37.99
CA THR A 596 33.91 -20.67 -38.24
C THR A 596 34.83 -21.04 -39.39
N LEU A 597 34.88 -20.15 -40.39
CA LEU A 597 36.03 -19.26 -40.68
C LEU A 597 35.69 -18.52 -41.98
N SER A 598 35.39 -17.22 -41.94
CA SER A 598 36.42 -16.20 -42.19
C SER A 598 37.71 -16.79 -42.78
N GLY A 599 37.75 -16.90 -44.11
CA GLY A 599 38.94 -16.68 -44.93
C GLY A 599 40.24 -17.41 -44.55
N SER A 600 40.48 -18.49 -45.30
CA SER A 600 41.79 -18.91 -45.82
C SER A 600 42.68 -19.85 -44.99
N LEU A 601 42.77 -21.07 -45.51
CA LEU A 601 43.93 -21.97 -45.54
C LEU A 601 45.27 -21.38 -45.06
N ALA A 602 45.85 -21.97 -44.01
CA ALA A 602 47.08 -22.79 -44.06
C ALA A 602 47.87 -22.79 -42.72
N SER A 603 48.42 -23.96 -42.38
CA SER A 603 49.40 -24.29 -41.30
C SER A 603 48.89 -24.22 -39.85
N LEU A 604 48.48 -25.31 -39.19
CA LEU A 604 49.22 -26.49 -38.67
C LEU A 604 50.31 -26.18 -37.61
N PHE A 605 50.00 -26.64 -36.39
CA PHE A 605 50.88 -27.09 -35.29
C PHE A 605 51.63 -26.06 -34.41
N SER A 606 51.08 -25.82 -33.20
CA SER A 606 51.63 -26.32 -31.93
C SER A 606 50.56 -26.39 -30.84
#